data_AF-A0A5Q0S6H7-F1
#
_entry.id   AF-A0A5Q0S6H7-F1
#
_cell.length_a   1.000
_cell.length_b   1.000
_cell.length_c   1.000
_cell.angle_alpha   90.00
_cell.angle_beta   90.00
_cell.angle_gamma   90.00
#
_symmetry.space_group_name_H-M   'P 1'
#
loop_
_entity.id
_entity.type
_entity.pdbx_description
1 polymer ?
#
loop_
_entity_poly.entity_id
_entity_poly.type
_entity_poly.pdbx_seq_one_letter_code
_entity_poly.pdbx_strand_id
1 'polypeptide(L)' 'MPVSHDLCQDLKCTKDHIQQKRSENPRLDSLLQKYSQLDAEVVEAEKPSTGALSDDALETLKKKRLLVKDEIVDQMQR' A
#
# COMPACT_ATOMS: atom_id res chain seq x y z
N MET A 1 11.46 -6.33 12.88
CA MET A 1 11.60 -4.95 12.41
C MET A 1 10.50 -4.72 11.37
N PRO A 2 9.75 -3.60 11.41
CA PRO A 2 8.70 -3.37 10.43
C PRO A 2 9.36 -3.29 9.06
N VAL A 3 8.99 -4.22 8.19
CA VAL A 3 9.47 -4.27 6.81
C VAL A 3 8.74 -3.15 6.09
N SER A 4 9.37 -1.97 6.01
CA SER A 4 8.94 -0.87 5.16
C SER A 4 8.95 -1.37 3.72
N HIS A 5 7.80 -1.87 3.27
CA HIS A 5 7.62 -2.32 1.90
C HIS A 5 7.43 -1.06 1.08
N ASP A 6 8.56 -0.45 0.73
CA ASP A 6 8.59 0.75 -0.09
C ASP A 6 8.11 0.35 -1.47
N LEU A 7 6.86 0.68 -1.76
CA LEU A 7 6.20 0.52 -3.05
C LEU A 7 7.07 1.05 -4.20
N CYS A 8 7.87 2.10 -3.94
CA CYS A 8 8.88 2.62 -4.86
C CYS A 8 9.98 1.62 -5.22
N GLN A 9 10.46 0.83 -4.25
CA GLN A 9 11.45 -0.22 -4.51
C GLN A 9 10.85 -1.35 -5.34
N ASP A 10 9.60 -1.72 -5.04
CA ASP A 10 8.89 -2.79 -5.74
C ASP A 10 8.61 -2.41 -7.21
N LEU A 11 8.21 -1.17 -7.45
CA LEU A 11 7.94 -0.63 -8.78
C LEU A 11 9.20 -0.23 -9.56
N LYS A 12 10.38 -0.22 -8.92
CA LYS A 12 11.60 0.44 -9.43
C LYS A 12 11.37 1.89 -9.89
N CYS A 13 10.39 2.56 -9.28
CA CYS A 13 10.03 3.94 -9.59
C CYS A 13 10.41 4.84 -8.42
N THR A 14 10.82 6.07 -8.71
CA THR A 14 11.01 7.09 -7.68
C THR A 14 9.67 7.61 -7.18
N LYS A 15 9.64 8.05 -5.90
CA LYS A 15 8.47 8.71 -5.29
C LYS A 15 7.94 9.88 -6.14
N ASP A 16 8.85 10.54 -6.84
CA ASP A 16 8.56 11.63 -7.78
C ASP A 16 7.75 11.14 -8.99
N HIS A 17 8.19 10.03 -9.60
CA HIS A 17 7.50 9.39 -10.73
C HIS A 17 6.10 8.93 -10.34
N ILE A 18 5.96 8.39 -9.12
CA ILE A 18 4.67 8.03 -8.55
C ILE A 18 3.80 9.28 -8.38
N GLN A 19 4.30 10.36 -7.77
CA GLN A 19 3.53 11.60 -7.61
C GLN A 19 3.11 12.22 -8.95
N GLN A 20 3.97 12.18 -9.97
CA GLN A 20 3.67 12.68 -11.29
C GLN A 20 2.56 11.86 -11.95
N LYS A 21 2.74 10.53 -12.05
CA LYS A 21 1.71 9.62 -12.56
C LYS A 21 0.43 9.70 -11.74
N ARG A 22 0.49 9.98 -10.45
CA ARG A 22 -0.67 10.16 -9.57
C ARG A 22 -1.46 11.42 -9.91
N SER A 23 -0.76 12.49 -10.27
CA SER A 23 -1.37 13.74 -10.73
C SER A 23 -2.01 13.59 -12.11
N GLU A 24 -1.43 12.74 -12.96
CA GLU A 24 -1.92 12.48 -14.32
C GLU A 24 -2.98 11.38 -14.38
N ASN A 25 -2.96 10.42 -13.44
CA ASN A 25 -3.90 9.30 -13.37
C ASN A 25 -4.66 9.28 -12.02
N PRO A 26 -5.92 9.76 -11.99
CA PRO A 26 -6.74 9.72 -10.77
C PRO A 26 -7.03 8.29 -10.27
N ARG A 27 -6.95 7.29 -11.16
CA ARG A 27 -7.03 5.87 -10.76
C ARG A 27 -5.84 5.46 -9.91
N LEU A 28 -4.64 5.86 -10.30
CA LEU A 28 -3.42 5.57 -9.57
C LEU A 28 -3.42 6.29 -8.21
N ASP A 29 -3.92 7.52 -8.16
CA ASP A 29 -4.14 8.27 -6.90
C ASP A 29 -5.00 7.52 -5.91
N SER A 30 -6.16 7.05 -6.35
CA SER A 30 -7.06 6.27 -5.49
C SER A 30 -6.41 4.98 -5.01
N LEU A 31 -5.62 4.30 -5.84
CA LEU A 31 -4.91 3.07 -5.47
C LEU A 31 -3.81 3.35 -4.44
N LEU A 32 -2.99 4.37 -4.66
CA LEU A 32 -1.93 4.77 -3.73
C LEU A 32 -2.49 5.18 -2.36
N GLN A 33 -3.60 5.92 -2.36
CA GLN A 33 -4.25 6.33 -1.13
C GLN A 33 -4.83 5.13 -0.38
N LYS A 34 -5.43 4.16 -1.10
CA LYS A 34 -5.85 2.87 -0.52
C LYS A 34 -4.66 2.09 0.05
N TYR A 35 -3.55 2.01 -0.68
CA TYR A 35 -2.35 1.32 -0.21
C TYR A 35 -1.83 1.94 1.09
N SER A 36 -1.72 3.28 1.13
CA SER A 36 -1.25 4.00 2.32
C SER A 36 -2.19 3.84 3.51
N GLN A 37 -3.50 3.78 3.29
CA GLN A 37 -4.48 3.47 4.35
C GLN A 37 -4.31 2.06 4.86
N LEU A 38 -4.24 1.07 3.97
CA LEU A 38 -4.06 -0.34 4.35
C LEU A 38 -2.75 -0.55 5.09
N ASP A 39 -1.66 0.09 4.67
CA ASP A 39 -0.38 0.01 5.35
C ASP A 39 -0.46 0.63 6.75
N ALA A 40 -1.10 1.79 6.90
CA ALA A 40 -1.36 2.40 8.21
C ALA A 40 -2.20 1.48 9.10
N GLU A 41 -3.29 0.89 8.58
CA GLU A 41 -4.13 -0.06 9.31
C GLU A 41 -3.35 -1.32 9.72
N VAL A 42 -2.50 -1.87 8.85
CA VAL A 42 -1.63 -3.02 9.19
C VAL A 42 -0.66 -2.63 10.29
N VAL A 43 0.00 -1.49 10.18
CA VAL A 43 0.95 -1.01 11.20
C VAL A 43 0.25 -0.74 12.53
N GLU A 44 -0.96 -0.18 12.51
CA GLU A 44 -1.78 0.01 13.70
C GLU A 44 -2.28 -1.31 14.31
N ALA A 45 -2.54 -2.31 13.46
CA ALA A 45 -2.86 -3.68 13.87
C ALA A 45 -1.66 -4.45 14.44
N GLU A 46 -0.47 -4.23 13.90
CA GLU A 46 0.78 -4.82 14.39
C GLU A 46 1.31 -4.10 15.63
N LYS A 47 0.79 -2.90 15.97
CA LYS A 47 1.20 -2.18 17.17
C LYS A 47 0.76 -2.95 18.42
N PRO A 48 1.70 -3.30 19.32
CA PRO A 48 1.41 -4.09 20.52
C PRO A 48 0.49 -3.38 21.52
N SER A 49 0.32 -2.06 21.41
CA SER A 49 -0.60 -1.27 22.24
C SER A 49 -2.08 -1.45 21.85
N THR A 50 -2.35 -1.90 20.62
CA THR A 50 -3.70 -2.08 20.07
C THR A 50 -4.08 -3.56 20.16
N GLY A 51 -4.11 -4.12 21.38
CA GLY A 51 -4.30 -5.54 21.67
C GLY A 51 -5.67 -6.15 21.33
N ALA A 52 -6.31 -5.74 20.23
CA ALA A 52 -7.64 -6.17 19.83
C ALA A 52 -7.82 -6.37 18.31
N LEU A 53 -6.78 -6.22 17.49
CA LEU A 53 -6.91 -6.46 16.06
C LEU A 53 -6.74 -7.96 15.78
N SER A 54 -7.86 -8.59 15.42
CA SER A 54 -7.94 -10.02 15.13
C SER A 54 -7.04 -10.37 13.95
N ASP A 55 -6.41 -11.54 14.01
CA ASP A 55 -5.52 -12.06 12.96
C ASP A 55 -6.20 -12.05 11.57
N ASP A 56 -7.51 -12.31 11.53
CA ASP A 56 -8.37 -12.18 10.34
C ASP A 56 -8.35 -10.80 9.68
N ALA A 57 -8.33 -9.73 10.48
CA ALA A 57 -8.25 -8.36 9.97
C ALA A 57 -6.86 -8.11 9.37
N LEU A 58 -5.80 -8.56 10.05
CA LEU A 58 -4.44 -8.47 9.54
C LEU A 58 -4.26 -9.26 8.24
N GLU A 59 -4.82 -10.47 8.14
CA GLU A 59 -4.78 -11.28 6.93
C GLU A 59 -5.53 -10.61 5.77
N THR A 60 -6.71 -10.06 6.05
CA THR A 60 -7.50 -9.33 5.06
C THR A 60 -6.79 -8.07 4.56
N LEU A 61 -6.18 -7.31 5.47
CA LEU A 61 -5.41 -6.11 5.13
C LEU A 61 -4.17 -6.47 4.30
N LYS A 62 -3.45 -7.54 4.64
CA LYS A 62 -2.32 -8.05 3.85
C LYS A 62 -2.75 -8.46 2.43
N LYS A 63 -3.89 -9.16 2.29
CA LYS A 63 -4.47 -9.52 0.98
C LYS A 63 -4.81 -8.28 0.17
N LYS A 64 -5.53 -7.32 0.76
CA LYS A 64 -5.88 -6.05 0.09
C LYS A 64 -4.63 -5.27 -0.30
N ARG A 65 -3.62 -5.21 0.57
CA ARG A 65 -2.34 -4.54 0.30
C ARG A 65 -1.66 -5.13 -0.93
N LEU A 66 -1.66 -6.46 -1.04
CA LEU A 66 -1.08 -7.15 -2.20
C LEU A 66 -1.85 -6.87 -3.48
N LEU A 67 -3.19 -6.95 -3.46
CA LEU A 67 -4.04 -6.62 -4.60
C LEU A 67 -3.83 -5.18 -5.09
N VAL A 68 -3.84 -4.21 -4.16
CA VAL A 68 -3.62 -2.81 -4.50
C VAL A 68 -2.19 -2.61 -5.03
N LYS A 69 -1.20 -3.32 -4.49
CA LYS A 69 0.17 -3.29 -5.04
C LYS A 69 0.19 -3.76 -6.50
N ASP A 70 -0.42 -4.91 -6.78
CA ASP A 70 -0.54 -5.46 -8.14
C ASP A 70 -1.26 -4.49 -9.09
N GLU A 71 -2.36 -3.88 -8.66
CA GLU A 71 -3.06 -2.87 -9.46
C GLU A 71 -2.20 -1.63 -9.75
N ILE A 72 -1.40 -1.16 -8.77
CA ILE A 72 -0.49 -0.03 -8.99
C ILE A 72 0.62 -0.42 -9.97
N VAL A 73 1.16 -1.64 -9.88
CA VAL A 73 2.16 -2.17 -10.82
C VAL A 73 1.58 -2.23 -12.23
N ASP A 74 0.37 -2.77 -12.40
CA ASP A 74 -0.32 -2.82 -13.69
C ASP A 74 -0.54 -1.42 -14.28
N GLN A 75 -0.98 -0.46 -13.46
CA GLN A 75 -1.15 0.94 -13.88
C GLN A 75 0.16 1.66 -14.20
N MET A 76 1.28 1.24 -13.60
CA MET A 76 2.62 1.78 -13.88
C MET A 76 3.24 1.19 -15.14
N GLN A 77 2.90 -0.06 -15.48
CA GLN A 77 3.35 -0.74 -16.68
C GLN A 77 2.51 -0.43 -17.94
N ARG A 78 1.33 0.16 -17.75
CA ARG A 78 0.47 0.68 -18.83
C ARG A 78 0.86 2.09 -19.28
#